data_AF-A0A848ZDD2-F1
#
_entry.id   AF-A0A848ZDD2-F1
#
_cell.length_a   1.000
_cell.length_b   1.000
_cell.length_c   1.000
_cell.angle_alpha   90.00
_cell.angle_beta   90.00
_cell.angle_gamma   90.00
#
_symmetry.space_group_name_H-M   'P 1'
#
loop_
_entity.id
_entity.type
_entity.pdbx_description
1 polymer ?
#
loop_
_entity_poly.entity_id
_entity_poly.type
_entity_poly.pdbx_seq_one_letter_code
_entity_poly.pdbx_strand_id
1 'polypeptide(L)'
;MAEQNNLLLRRYREFRSAADAVTAAWRDRREVAAVALIGSLAAAPWKEVPRFSTYRRAGIALWHEYSDVDLAVWLTDLGDLDGLRRAKDRALRALLEDNGVGVASHQVDAFIIDPDTDRYLGRLCQFNRCPKGKSECRVPGCGATKLLRQHEGFRWRPESLAGDRMLRLFDRATGQIHRAADLPLPKDE
;
A
#
# COMPACT_ATOMS: atom_id res chain seq x y z
N MET A 1 22.21 0.57 -17.45
CA MET A 1 22.15 -0.16 -16.15
C MET A 1 22.02 0.80 -14.98
N ALA A 2 23.01 1.68 -14.75
CA ALA A 2 22.97 2.66 -13.65
C ALA A 2 21.72 3.57 -13.71
N GLU A 3 21.38 4.09 -14.89
CA GLU A 3 20.17 4.91 -15.07
C GLU A 3 18.87 4.16 -14.73
N GLN A 4 18.73 2.93 -15.23
CA GLN A 4 17.57 2.09 -14.91
C GLN A 4 17.47 1.78 -13.42
N ASN A 5 18.59 1.48 -12.76
CA ASN A 5 18.64 1.28 -11.31
C ASN A 5 18.25 2.55 -10.56
N ASN A 6 18.74 3.72 -10.98
CA ASN A 6 18.38 5.00 -10.37
C ASN A 6 16.88 5.28 -10.49
N LEU A 7 16.26 4.97 -11.63
CA LEU A 7 14.82 5.10 -11.81
C LEU A 7 14.03 4.18 -10.87
N LEU A 8 14.44 2.92 -10.73
CA LEU A 8 13.80 1.94 -9.84
C LEU A 8 13.93 2.36 -8.37
N LEU A 9 15.11 2.81 -7.96
CA LEU A 9 15.33 3.32 -6.60
C LEU A 9 14.60 4.63 -6.32
N ARG A 10 14.50 5.52 -7.31
CA ARG A 10 13.67 6.71 -7.21
C ARG A 10 12.21 6.32 -7.00
N ARG A 11 11.69 5.38 -7.80
CA ARG A 11 10.30 4.93 -7.69
C ARG A 11 10.00 4.30 -6.33
N TYR A 12 10.93 3.50 -5.83
CA TYR A 12 10.88 2.94 -4.49
C TYR A 12 10.74 4.00 -3.39
N ARG A 13 11.56 5.07 -3.47
CA ARG A 13 11.47 6.20 -2.53
C ARG A 13 10.15 6.94 -2.65
N GLU A 14 9.69 7.21 -3.87
CA GLU A 14 8.39 7.85 -4.14
C GLU A 14 7.22 7.08 -3.51
N PHE A 15 7.24 5.76 -3.61
CA PHE A 15 6.23 4.89 -2.99
C PHE A 15 6.28 4.85 -1.47
N ARG A 16 7.47 4.87 -0.87
CA ARG A 16 7.60 5.01 0.59
C ARG A 16 7.06 6.37 1.06
N SER A 17 7.37 7.46 0.34
CA SER A 17 6.79 8.77 0.63
C SER A 17 5.26 8.80 0.50
N ALA A 18 4.70 8.07 -0.47
CA ALA A 18 3.25 7.92 -0.59
C ALA A 18 2.63 7.14 0.58
N ALA A 19 3.27 6.05 1.03
CA ALA A 19 2.85 5.31 2.21
C ALA A 19 2.81 6.22 3.46
N ASP A 20 3.83 7.06 3.63
CA ASP A 20 3.92 8.01 4.75
C ASP A 20 2.83 9.08 4.69
N ALA A 21 2.63 9.70 3.52
CA ALA A 21 1.60 10.73 3.33
C ALA A 21 0.19 10.19 3.59
N VAL A 22 -0.11 8.99 3.07
CA VAL A 22 -1.42 8.34 3.27
C VAL A 22 -1.61 7.95 4.74
N THR A 23 -0.57 7.40 5.37
CA THR A 23 -0.61 7.04 6.80
C THR A 23 -0.86 8.27 7.67
N ALA A 24 -0.19 9.39 7.41
CA ALA A 24 -0.40 10.64 8.11
C ALA A 24 -1.86 11.11 7.99
N ALA A 25 -2.43 11.09 6.79
CA ALA A 25 -3.82 11.49 6.57
C ALA A 25 -4.85 10.55 7.21
N TRP A 26 -4.53 9.26 7.35
CA TRP A 26 -5.40 8.28 8.02
C TRP A 26 -5.29 8.31 9.53
N ARG A 27 -4.11 8.61 10.08
CA ARG A 27 -3.90 8.75 11.53
C ARG A 27 -4.86 9.75 12.17
N ASP A 28 -5.23 10.81 11.46
CA ASP A 28 -6.14 11.84 11.94
C ASP A 28 -7.61 11.38 12.03
N ARG A 29 -7.92 10.17 11.54
CA ARG A 29 -9.25 9.57 11.56
C ARG A 29 -9.41 8.65 12.76
N ARG A 30 -10.49 8.86 13.54
CA ARG A 30 -10.73 8.16 14.82
C ARG A 30 -10.92 6.66 14.65
N GLU A 31 -11.48 6.23 13.53
CA GLU A 31 -11.76 4.82 13.22
C GLU A 31 -10.48 4.04 12.86
N VAL A 32 -9.37 4.72 12.57
CA VAL A 32 -8.09 4.07 12.26
C VAL A 32 -7.38 3.73 13.56
N ALA A 33 -7.25 2.44 13.85
CA ALA A 33 -6.53 1.91 15.00
C ALA A 33 -5.02 1.80 14.71
N ALA A 34 -4.67 1.27 13.54
CA ALA A 34 -3.28 1.08 13.14
C ALA A 34 -3.13 1.07 11.62
N VAL A 35 -1.93 1.37 11.14
CA VAL A 35 -1.53 1.26 9.72
C VAL A 35 -0.17 0.57 9.66
N ALA A 36 -0.03 -0.39 8.75
CA ALA A 36 1.24 -1.03 8.43
C ALA A 36 1.48 -1.05 6.92
N LEU A 37 2.72 -0.81 6.52
CA LEU A 37 3.20 -1.13 5.19
C LEU A 37 3.43 -2.63 5.10
N ILE A 38 2.88 -3.27 4.08
CA ILE A 38 3.07 -4.69 3.79
C ILE A 38 3.61 -4.84 2.35
N GLY A 39 3.73 -6.09 1.90
CA GLY A 39 4.17 -6.36 0.53
C GLY A 39 5.66 -6.08 0.31
N SER A 40 6.06 -5.90 -0.95
CA SER A 40 7.47 -5.76 -1.33
C SER A 40 8.13 -4.53 -0.72
N LEU A 41 7.40 -3.43 -0.51
CA LEU A 41 7.93 -2.17 0.04
C LEU A 41 8.28 -2.24 1.53
N ALA A 42 7.68 -3.19 2.26
CA ALA A 42 7.99 -3.44 3.67
C ALA A 42 9.35 -4.12 3.85
N ALA A 43 9.83 -4.84 2.84
CA ALA A 43 11.11 -5.51 2.86
C ALA A 43 12.28 -4.57 2.53
N ALA A 44 13.49 -5.00 2.91
CA ALA A 44 14.71 -4.42 2.39
C ALA A 44 14.75 -4.60 0.86
N PRO A 45 15.24 -3.61 0.10
CA PRO A 45 15.28 -3.69 -1.35
C PRO A 45 16.27 -4.76 -1.80
N TRP A 46 15.95 -5.51 -2.86
CA TRP A 46 16.81 -6.54 -3.44
C TRP A 46 16.96 -6.37 -4.96
N LYS A 47 18.02 -6.95 -5.51
CA LYS A 47 18.21 -7.06 -6.97
C LYS A 47 17.64 -8.39 -7.47
N GLU A 48 17.01 -8.37 -8.65
CA GLU A 48 16.49 -9.55 -9.33
C GLU A 48 16.77 -9.47 -10.84
N VAL A 49 16.78 -10.62 -11.51
CA VAL A 49 16.81 -10.64 -12.98
C VAL A 49 15.40 -10.32 -13.47
N PRO A 50 15.16 -9.16 -14.11
CA PRO A 50 13.81 -8.72 -14.41
C PRO A 50 13.14 -9.63 -15.45
N ARG A 51 11.82 -9.50 -15.58
CA ARG A 51 11.06 -10.24 -16.60
C ARG A 51 11.31 -9.75 -18.02
N PHE A 52 11.86 -8.54 -18.18
CA PHE A 52 12.15 -7.93 -19.48
C PHE A 52 13.17 -8.76 -20.27
N SER A 53 12.82 -9.11 -21.51
CA SER A 53 13.60 -10.03 -22.35
C SER A 53 15.03 -9.56 -22.59
N THR A 54 15.26 -8.25 -22.73
CA THR A 54 16.59 -7.66 -22.96
C THR A 54 17.56 -7.93 -21.80
N TYR A 55 17.14 -7.65 -20.56
CA TYR A 55 17.98 -7.84 -19.37
C TYR A 55 18.05 -9.30 -18.93
N ARG A 56 16.93 -10.04 -19.07
CA ARG A 56 16.86 -11.46 -18.78
C ARG A 56 17.84 -12.28 -19.64
N ARG A 57 17.89 -12.01 -20.94
CA ARG A 57 18.83 -12.70 -21.86
C ARG A 57 20.29 -12.41 -21.53
N ALA A 58 20.56 -11.23 -20.98
CA ALA A 58 21.91 -10.83 -20.57
C ALA A 58 22.26 -11.23 -19.12
N GLY A 59 21.35 -11.86 -18.37
CA GLY A 59 21.57 -12.23 -16.97
C GLY A 59 21.79 -11.04 -16.04
N ILE A 60 21.34 -9.85 -16.43
CA ILE A 60 21.59 -8.60 -15.71
C ILE A 60 20.59 -8.47 -14.55
N ALA A 61 21.12 -8.36 -13.33
CA ALA A 61 20.32 -8.06 -12.14
C ALA A 61 20.08 -6.54 -12.01
N LEU A 62 18.82 -6.16 -11.83
CA LEU A 62 18.38 -4.79 -11.53
C LEU A 62 17.66 -4.76 -10.18
N TRP A 63 17.47 -3.59 -9.59
CA TRP A 63 16.59 -3.46 -8.43
C TRP A 63 15.17 -3.96 -8.74
N HIS A 64 14.50 -4.56 -7.75
CA HIS A 64 13.11 -5.01 -7.90
C HIS A 64 12.20 -3.88 -8.41
N GLU A 65 11.29 -4.23 -9.31
CA GLU A 65 10.28 -3.31 -9.85
C GLU A 65 9.07 -3.24 -8.92
N TYR A 66 8.92 -2.10 -8.24
CA TYR A 66 7.76 -1.84 -7.40
C TYR A 66 6.62 -1.25 -8.23
N SER A 67 5.42 -1.83 -8.12
CA SER A 67 4.22 -1.43 -8.88
C SER A 67 3.20 -0.63 -8.07
N ASP A 68 3.13 -0.91 -6.77
CA ASP A 68 2.05 -0.53 -5.87
C ASP A 68 2.56 -0.41 -4.41
N VAL A 69 1.72 0.23 -3.60
CA VAL A 69 1.87 0.42 -2.17
C VAL A 69 0.76 -0.36 -1.48
N ASP A 70 1.12 -1.42 -0.79
CA ASP A 70 0.18 -2.21 -0.01
C ASP A 70 0.18 -1.74 1.45
N LEU A 71 -0.97 -1.24 1.92
CA LEU A 71 -1.17 -0.83 3.30
C LEU A 71 -2.20 -1.75 3.96
N ALA A 72 -1.85 -2.37 5.08
CA ALA A 72 -2.82 -2.93 6.00
C ALA A 72 -3.33 -1.82 6.93
N VAL A 73 -4.64 -1.68 7.06
CA VAL A 73 -5.28 -0.69 7.93
C VAL A 73 -6.30 -1.37 8.83
N TRP A 74 -6.11 -1.23 10.14
CA TRP A 74 -7.01 -1.77 11.14
C TRP A 74 -8.06 -0.71 11.46
N LEU A 75 -9.33 -1.05 11.25
CA LEU A 75 -10.45 -0.12 11.41
C LEU A 75 -11.40 -0.59 12.50
N THR A 76 -11.68 0.25 13.48
CA THR A 76 -12.69 -0.01 14.53
C THR A 76 -14.11 0.20 14.03
N ASP A 77 -14.29 0.94 12.95
CA ASP A 77 -15.58 1.19 12.30
C ASP A 77 -15.42 1.29 10.77
N LEU A 78 -16.36 0.69 10.03
CA LEU A 78 -16.42 0.72 8.58
C LEU A 78 -17.42 1.76 8.03
N GLY A 79 -18.04 2.56 8.90
CA GLY A 79 -19.09 3.50 8.54
C GLY A 79 -18.68 4.62 7.56
N ASP A 80 -17.40 5.01 7.55
CA ASP A 80 -16.89 6.11 6.69
C ASP A 80 -15.66 5.75 5.85
N LEU A 81 -15.74 4.63 5.12
CA LEU A 81 -14.72 4.26 4.13
C LEU A 81 -14.57 5.30 3.00
N ASP A 82 -15.58 6.14 2.70
CA ASP A 82 -15.43 7.21 1.71
C ASP A 82 -14.55 8.34 2.24
N GLY A 83 -14.67 8.68 3.53
CA GLY A 83 -13.77 9.60 4.21
C GLY A 83 -12.32 9.13 4.17
N LEU A 84 -12.08 7.83 4.43
CA LEU A 84 -10.75 7.21 4.34
C LEU A 84 -10.19 7.28 2.91
N ARG A 85 -11.00 6.94 1.90
CA ARG A 85 -10.63 7.03 0.48
C ARG A 85 -10.29 8.45 0.06
N ARG A 86 -11.12 9.44 0.42
CA ARG A 86 -10.87 10.85 0.11
C ARG A 86 -9.64 11.39 0.82
N ALA A 87 -9.37 10.96 2.06
CA ALA A 87 -8.16 11.33 2.79
C ALA A 87 -6.91 10.83 2.04
N LYS A 88 -6.93 9.58 1.58
CA LYS A 88 -5.89 9.01 0.72
C LYS A 88 -5.69 9.85 -0.55
N ASP A 89 -6.76 10.09 -1.30
CA ASP A 89 -6.69 10.83 -2.58
C ASP A 89 -6.15 12.26 -2.38
N ARG A 90 -6.57 12.96 -1.31
CA ARG A 90 -6.05 14.28 -0.98
C ARG A 90 -4.58 14.25 -0.59
N ALA A 91 -4.16 13.26 0.20
CA ALA A 91 -2.77 13.12 0.62
C ALA A 91 -1.84 12.89 -0.59
N LEU A 92 -2.23 12.02 -1.52
CA LEU A 92 -1.47 11.77 -2.74
C LEU A 92 -1.42 13.01 -3.65
N ARG A 93 -2.52 13.77 -3.72
CA ARG A 93 -2.55 15.04 -4.46
C ARG A 93 -1.61 16.08 -3.85
N ALA A 94 -1.66 16.27 -2.53
CA ALA A 94 -0.77 17.19 -1.83
C ALA A 94 0.70 16.77 -2.00
N LEU A 95 1.00 15.47 -1.91
CA LEU A 95 2.34 14.95 -2.15
C LEU A 95 2.87 15.26 -3.56
N LEU A 96 2.01 15.21 -4.58
CA LEU A 96 2.36 15.64 -5.93
C LEU A 96 2.60 17.15 -6.00
N GLU A 97 1.72 17.95 -5.41
CA GLU A 97 1.78 19.42 -5.43
C GLU A 97 3.00 19.96 -4.66
N ASP A 98 3.30 19.40 -3.50
CA ASP A 98 4.32 19.90 -2.56
C ASP A 98 5.72 19.32 -2.83
N ASN A 99 5.80 18.08 -3.31
CA ASN A 99 7.07 17.35 -3.45
C ASN A 99 7.33 16.85 -4.88
N GLY A 100 6.40 17.02 -5.81
CA GLY A 100 6.52 16.52 -7.18
C GLY A 100 6.44 14.99 -7.28
N VAL A 101 5.97 14.30 -6.24
CA VAL A 101 5.91 12.83 -6.18
C VAL A 101 4.55 12.33 -6.69
N GLY A 102 4.54 11.78 -7.90
CA GLY A 102 3.33 11.28 -8.56
C GLY A 102 3.06 9.79 -8.31
N VAL A 103 2.09 9.51 -7.44
CA VAL A 103 1.57 8.15 -7.21
C VAL A 103 0.06 8.14 -7.44
N ALA A 104 -0.41 7.31 -8.35
CA ALA A 104 -1.83 7.24 -8.66
C ALA A 104 -2.60 6.54 -7.52
N SER A 105 -3.85 6.95 -7.27
CA SER A 105 -4.67 6.39 -6.19
C SER A 105 -4.85 4.86 -6.28
N HIS A 106 -4.91 4.30 -7.49
CA HIS A 106 -5.01 2.86 -7.73
C HIS A 106 -3.70 2.09 -7.50
N GLN A 107 -2.57 2.79 -7.33
CA GLN A 107 -1.30 2.20 -6.92
C GLN A 107 -1.16 2.13 -5.41
N VAL A 108 -2.16 2.57 -4.64
CA VAL A 108 -2.18 2.44 -3.18
C VAL A 108 -3.37 1.58 -2.79
N ASP A 109 -3.08 0.31 -2.51
CA ASP A 109 -4.03 -0.69 -2.07
C ASP A 109 -4.13 -0.68 -0.55
N ALA A 110 -5.36 -0.62 -0.04
CA ALA A 110 -5.63 -0.63 1.39
C ALA A 110 -6.38 -1.90 1.76
N PHE A 111 -5.76 -2.78 2.52
CA PHE A 111 -6.31 -4.01 3.06
C PHE A 111 -6.95 -3.69 4.41
N ILE A 112 -8.26 -3.84 4.49
CA ILE A 112 -9.02 -3.55 5.70
C ILE A 112 -8.94 -4.77 6.62
N ILE A 113 -8.42 -4.56 7.82
CA ILE A 113 -8.21 -5.60 8.83
C ILE A 113 -9.08 -5.29 10.06
N ASP A 114 -9.63 -6.33 10.63
CA ASP A 114 -10.35 -6.27 11.90
C ASP A 114 -9.35 -6.10 13.07
N PRO A 115 -9.50 -5.07 13.93
CA PRO A 115 -8.57 -4.75 15.03
C PRO A 115 -8.47 -5.84 16.10
N ASP A 116 -9.53 -6.62 16.30
CA ASP A 116 -9.59 -7.59 17.41
C ASP A 116 -9.14 -8.98 16.97
N THR A 117 -9.28 -9.30 15.69
CA THR A 117 -9.09 -10.66 15.17
C THR A 117 -8.02 -10.80 14.09
N ASP A 118 -7.41 -9.70 13.64
CA ASP A 118 -6.51 -9.65 12.47
C ASP A 118 -7.13 -10.24 11.18
N ARG A 119 -8.45 -10.35 11.16
CA ARG A 119 -9.17 -10.91 10.02
C ARG A 119 -9.23 -9.89 8.90
N TYR A 120 -8.81 -10.31 7.71
CA TYR A 120 -9.02 -9.54 6.49
C TYR A 120 -10.51 -9.41 6.15
N LEU A 121 -10.98 -8.18 5.96
CA LEU A 121 -12.38 -7.86 5.69
C LEU A 121 -12.63 -7.50 4.22
N GLY A 122 -11.61 -7.05 3.49
CA GLY A 122 -11.72 -6.61 2.11
C GLY A 122 -10.69 -5.55 1.76
N ARG A 123 -10.74 -4.98 0.55
CA ARG A 123 -9.94 -3.80 0.20
C ARG A 123 -10.79 -2.54 0.18
N LEU A 124 -10.18 -1.40 0.49
CA LEU A 124 -10.78 -0.11 0.19
C LEU A 124 -10.97 0.02 -1.32
N CYS A 125 -12.21 0.23 -1.75
CA CYS A 125 -12.50 0.34 -3.17
C CYS A 125 -11.83 1.58 -3.78
N GLN A 126 -11.06 1.37 -4.85
CA GLN A 126 -10.48 2.46 -5.65
C GLN A 126 -11.53 3.32 -6.39
N PHE A 127 -12.74 2.77 -6.61
CA PHE A 127 -13.84 3.51 -7.21
C PHE A 127 -14.56 4.37 -6.15
N ASN A 128 -15.25 5.42 -6.61
CA ASN A 128 -16.11 6.24 -5.75
C ASN A 128 -17.45 5.60 -5.35
N ARG A 129 -17.70 4.35 -5.75
CA ARG A 129 -18.87 3.55 -5.38
C ARG A 129 -18.48 2.06 -5.45
N CYS A 130 -18.98 1.26 -4.51
CA CYS A 130 -18.86 -0.19 -4.52
C CYS A 130 -20.23 -0.80 -4.20
N PRO A 131 -20.76 -1.71 -5.04
CA PRO A 131 -20.22 -2.11 -6.35
C PRO A 131 -20.34 -0.99 -7.40
N LYS A 132 -19.39 -0.92 -8.35
CA LYS A 132 -19.40 0.06 -9.47
C LYS A 132 -20.16 -0.45 -10.71
N GLY A 133 -20.65 -1.69 -10.67
CA GLY A 133 -21.27 -2.36 -11.83
C GLY A 133 -20.27 -2.89 -12.86
N LYS A 134 -18.96 -2.87 -12.53
CA LYS A 134 -17.91 -3.48 -13.35
C LYS A 134 -17.81 -4.98 -13.08
N SER A 135 -17.19 -5.73 -13.99
CA SER A 135 -17.02 -7.18 -13.85
C SER A 135 -16.32 -7.56 -12.54
N GLU A 136 -15.33 -6.77 -12.12
CA GLU A 136 -14.57 -7.01 -10.89
C GLU A 136 -15.39 -6.75 -9.61
N CYS A 137 -16.62 -6.23 -9.72
CA CYS A 137 -17.55 -6.06 -8.61
C CYS A 137 -18.56 -7.20 -8.47
N ARG A 138 -18.55 -8.20 -9.37
CA ARG A 138 -19.50 -9.33 -9.35
C ARG A 138 -19.16 -10.41 -8.31
N VAL A 139 -18.11 -10.20 -7.54
CA VAL A 139 -17.68 -11.08 -6.46
C VAL A 139 -18.73 -11.08 -5.34
N PRO A 140 -19.15 -12.26 -4.82
CA PRO A 140 -20.07 -12.33 -3.68
C PRO A 140 -19.59 -11.46 -2.50
N GLY A 141 -20.51 -10.70 -1.91
CA GLY A 141 -20.22 -9.79 -0.78
C GLY A 141 -19.50 -8.48 -1.15
N CYS A 142 -19.14 -8.26 -2.41
CA CYS A 142 -18.52 -7.01 -2.85
C CYS A 142 -19.48 -5.82 -2.70
N GLY A 143 -19.08 -4.84 -1.89
CA GLY A 143 -19.91 -3.68 -1.57
C GLY A 143 -21.06 -3.95 -0.60
N ALA A 144 -21.11 -5.12 0.05
CA ALA A 144 -22.05 -5.38 1.15
C ALA A 144 -21.89 -4.32 2.27
N THR A 145 -20.63 -3.96 2.55
CA THR A 145 -20.29 -2.69 3.21
C THR A 145 -19.87 -1.69 2.14
N LYS A 146 -20.41 -0.47 2.21
CA LYS A 146 -20.15 0.58 1.21
C LYS A 146 -18.64 0.83 1.09
N LEU A 147 -18.13 0.77 -0.15
CA LEU A 147 -16.69 0.90 -0.48
C LEU A 147 -15.76 -0.20 0.05
N LEU A 148 -16.29 -1.27 0.63
CA LEU A 148 -15.51 -2.47 0.93
C LEU A 148 -15.58 -3.44 -0.25
N ARG A 149 -14.48 -3.58 -0.97
CA ARG A 149 -14.37 -4.39 -2.18
C ARG A 149 -13.86 -5.79 -1.86
N GLN A 150 -14.48 -6.79 -2.48
CA GLN A 150 -13.98 -8.16 -2.53
C GLN A 150 -13.31 -8.42 -3.89
N HIS A 151 -12.27 -9.24 -3.90
CA HIS A 151 -11.49 -9.57 -5.09
C HIS A 151 -11.63 -11.06 -5.41
N GLU A 152 -11.95 -11.37 -6.66
CA GLU A 152 -12.12 -12.75 -7.11
C GLU A 152 -10.82 -13.52 -6.97
N GLY A 153 -10.89 -14.73 -6.40
CA GLY A 153 -9.73 -15.60 -6.22
C GLY A 153 -8.66 -15.08 -5.25
N PHE A 154 -8.80 -13.88 -4.69
CA PHE A 154 -7.86 -13.35 -3.72
C PHE A 154 -7.94 -14.14 -2.42
N ARG A 155 -6.77 -14.56 -1.93
CA ARG A 155 -6.63 -15.21 -0.63
C ARG A 155 -5.69 -14.38 0.23
N TRP A 156 -6.22 -13.87 1.33
CA TRP A 156 -5.40 -13.26 2.36
C TRP A 156 -4.46 -14.30 2.94
N ARG A 157 -3.20 -13.91 3.12
CA ARG A 157 -2.18 -14.71 3.80
C ARG A 157 -1.92 -14.04 5.13
N PRO A 158 -2.36 -14.61 6.27
CA PRO A 158 -2.12 -14.01 7.58
C PRO A 158 -0.65 -13.72 7.85
N GLU A 159 0.27 -14.47 7.22
CA GLU A 159 1.71 -14.26 7.32
C GLU A 159 2.16 -12.94 6.68
N SER A 160 1.31 -12.27 5.89
CA SER A 160 1.54 -10.89 5.44
C SER A 160 1.57 -9.88 6.60
N LEU A 161 1.04 -10.25 7.77
CA LEU A 161 1.09 -9.48 9.02
C LEU A 161 2.18 -9.96 9.98
N ALA A 162 3.06 -10.86 9.55
CA ALA A 162 4.21 -11.25 10.37
C ALA A 162 5.16 -10.05 10.54
N GLY A 163 5.76 -9.89 11.72
CA GLY A 163 6.56 -8.71 12.08
C GLY A 163 7.80 -8.47 11.21
N ASP A 164 8.31 -9.52 10.54
CA ASP A 164 9.41 -9.43 9.57
C ASP A 164 8.94 -9.08 8.14
N ARG A 165 7.62 -9.08 7.90
CA ARG A 165 6.98 -8.84 6.60
C ARG A 165 6.09 -7.60 6.56
N MET A 166 5.96 -6.92 7.69
CA MET A 166 5.26 -5.66 7.79
C MET A 166 6.10 -4.64 8.55
N LEU A 167 5.98 -3.38 8.15
CA LEU A 167 6.42 -2.25 8.96
C LEU A 167 5.19 -1.55 9.53
N ARG A 168 5.02 -1.57 10.86
CA ARG A 168 4.01 -0.76 11.54
C ARG A 168 4.38 0.72 11.39
N LEU A 169 3.55 1.48 10.66
CA LEU A 169 3.76 2.91 10.44
C LEU A 169 3.02 3.76 11.47
N PHE A 170 1.87 3.27 11.94
CA PHE A 170 1.07 3.93 12.95
C PHE A 170 0.37 2.90 13.83
N ASP A 171 0.33 3.15 15.13
CA ASP A 171 -0.48 2.40 16.10
C ASP A 171 -1.00 3.36 17.17
N ARG A 172 -2.33 3.44 17.28
CA ARG A 172 -3.00 4.35 18.22
C ARG A 172 -2.86 3.89 19.67
N ALA A 173 -2.85 2.59 19.92
CA ALA A 173 -2.81 2.04 21.28
C ALA A 173 -1.43 2.24 21.91
N THR A 174 -0.37 2.13 21.12
CA THR A 174 1.02 2.34 21.60
C THR A 174 1.52 3.78 21.38
N GLY A 175 0.82 4.57 20.57
CA GLY A 175 1.26 5.91 20.16
C GLY A 175 2.43 5.89 19.15
N GLN A 176 2.75 4.71 18.62
CA GLN A 176 3.88 4.49 17.71
C GLN A 176 3.64 5.17 16.36
N ILE A 177 4.68 5.84 15.86
CA ILE A 177 4.71 6.49 14.56
C ILE A 177 6.08 6.21 13.93
N HIS A 178 6.07 5.60 12.73
CA HIS A 178 7.24 5.39 11.90
C HIS A 178 6.99 5.88 10.49
N ARG A 179 8.08 6.13 9.76
CA ARG A 179 8.02 6.46 8.34
C ARG A 179 8.69 5.35 7.54
N ALA A 180 8.03 4.93 6.47
CA ALA A 180 8.61 4.06 5.47
C ALA A 180 9.84 4.70 4.82
N ALA A 181 9.87 6.03 4.66
CA ALA A 181 11.02 6.75 4.15
C ALA A 181 12.29 6.65 5.02
N ASP A 182 12.15 6.31 6.30
CA ASP A 182 13.28 6.16 7.23
C ASP A 182 13.93 4.77 7.17
N LEU A 183 13.30 3.82 6.47
CA LEU A 183 13.88 2.50 6.27
C LEU A 183 15.18 2.60 5.45
N PRO A 184 16.18 1.77 5.75
CA PRO A 184 17.47 1.79 5.07
C PRO A 184 17.30 1.79 3.54
N LEU A 185 18.06 2.67 2.90
CA LEU A 185 18.20 2.67 1.46
C LEU A 185 19.11 1.52 1.02
N PRO A 186 18.90 1.00 -0.20
CA PRO A 186 19.80 0.01 -0.76
C PRO A 186 21.21 0.57 -0.84
N LYS A 187 22.19 -0.22 -0.41
CA LYS A 187 23.60 0.02 -0.68
C LYS A 187 23.95 -0.70 -1.98
N ASP A 188 24.72 -0.04 -2.84
CA ASP A 188 25.31 -0.71 -3.99
C ASP A 188 26.42 -1.63 -3.48
N GLU A 189 26.08 -2.90 -3.22
CA GLU A 189 27.03 -4.01 -3.24
C GLU A 189 27.24 -4.49 -4.69
#